data_AF-A0A9D4EIS5-F1
#
_entry.id   AF-A0A9D4EIS5-F1
#
_cell.length_a   1.000
_cell.length_b   1.000
_cell.length_c   1.000
_cell.angle_alpha   90.00
_cell.angle_beta   90.00
_cell.angle_gamma   90.00
#
_symmetry.space_group_name_H-M   'P 1'
#
loop_
_entity.id
_entity.type
_entity.pdbx_description
1 polymer ?
#
loop_
_entity_poly.entity_id
_entity_poly.type
_entity_poly.pdbx_seq_one_letter_code
_entity_poly.pdbx_strand_id
1 'polypeptide(L)'
;MASLADVFKEKERSNWLKAWLAIDIAKSGLEHLADNEAQTFHQHIYSQVTSTLKSQSVTCTSCNTTNLLRNQKCPNQICDKVCQEIIKEHRYKKCSWNNTSVPLWKTHYWEIAKCYIQTDGYADKISIQDTDFNGVVSFMLNCTRFNSKFSFPITKGKPTLNKPACLLYKVRTPVPSYKGSVFSTKYLKYSISGVIRIHECKMM
;
A
#
# COMPACT_ATOMS: atom_id res chain seq x y z
N MET A 1 -42.68 -18.35 -1.55
CA MET A 1 -41.62 -17.34 -1.40
C MET A 1 -40.57 -17.90 -0.46
N ALA A 2 -39.35 -18.16 -0.95
CA ALA A 2 -38.26 -18.60 -0.09
C ALA A 2 -37.98 -17.51 0.96
N SER A 3 -37.75 -17.91 2.20
CA SER A 3 -37.51 -16.93 3.26
C SER A 3 -36.16 -16.23 3.03
N LEU A 4 -36.04 -14.96 3.41
CA LEU A 4 -34.75 -14.25 3.47
C LEU A 4 -33.72 -14.97 4.38
N ALA A 5 -34.16 -15.93 5.20
CA ALA A 5 -33.32 -16.77 6.05
C ALA A 5 -32.68 -17.95 5.29
N ASP A 6 -33.29 -18.43 4.19
CA ASP A 6 -32.67 -19.40 3.27
C ASP A 6 -31.63 -18.76 2.35
N VAL A 7 -31.64 -17.42 2.23
CA VAL A 7 -30.81 -16.61 1.32
C VAL A 7 -29.35 -16.49 1.78
N PHE A 8 -29.07 -16.70 3.07
CA PHE A 8 -27.70 -16.68 3.62
C PHE A 8 -27.46 -17.88 4.52
N LYS A 9 -27.61 -19.11 3.99
CA LYS A 9 -27.16 -20.34 4.65
C LYS A 9 -25.81 -20.10 5.34
N GLU A 10 -25.82 -20.17 6.66
CA GLU A 10 -24.86 -19.57 7.62
C GLU A 10 -23.37 -19.67 7.25
N LYS A 11 -22.97 -20.71 6.52
CA LYS A 11 -21.59 -20.99 6.16
C LYS A 11 -20.99 -19.93 5.23
N GLU A 12 -21.71 -19.46 4.22
CA GLU A 12 -21.18 -18.46 3.27
C GLU A 12 -21.01 -17.08 3.93
N ARG A 13 -22.03 -16.67 4.70
CA ARG A 13 -21.97 -15.47 5.53
C ARG A 13 -20.84 -15.56 6.56
N SER A 14 -20.68 -16.71 7.22
CA SER A 14 -19.57 -16.97 8.15
C SER A 14 -18.20 -16.88 7.46
N ASN A 15 -18.07 -17.45 6.25
CA ASN A 15 -16.83 -17.39 5.49
C ASN A 15 -16.48 -15.97 5.08
N TRP A 16 -17.46 -15.18 4.64
CA TRP A 16 -17.26 -13.78 4.30
C TRP A 16 -16.84 -12.95 5.53
N LEU A 17 -17.50 -13.15 6.67
CA LEU A 17 -17.12 -12.49 7.93
C LEU A 17 -15.70 -12.86 8.37
N LYS A 18 -15.35 -14.15 8.27
CA LYS A 18 -13.99 -14.63 8.56
C LYS A 18 -12.95 -14.02 7.63
N ALA A 19 -13.28 -13.88 6.35
CA ALA A 19 -12.39 -13.26 5.37
C ALA A 19 -12.19 -11.77 5.67
N TRP A 20 -13.27 -11.05 5.96
CA TRP A 20 -13.21 -9.64 6.35
C TRP A 20 -12.38 -9.45 7.62
N LEU A 21 -12.64 -10.27 8.66
CA LEU A 21 -11.88 -10.23 9.91
C LEU A 21 -10.39 -10.56 9.68
N ALA A 22 -10.07 -11.52 8.82
CA ALA A 22 -8.69 -11.84 8.48
C ALA A 22 -7.98 -10.67 7.79
N ILE A 23 -8.69 -9.93 6.91
CA ILE A 23 -8.16 -8.72 6.26
C ILE A 23 -7.94 -7.62 7.29
N ASP A 24 -8.88 -7.41 8.21
CA ASP A 24 -8.79 -6.39 9.25
C ASP A 24 -7.64 -6.66 10.23
N ILE A 25 -7.47 -7.90 10.67
CA ILE A 25 -6.33 -8.33 11.50
C ILE A 25 -5.02 -8.15 10.73
N ALA A 26 -4.98 -8.56 9.45
CA ALA A 26 -3.79 -8.41 8.62
C ALA A 26 -3.43 -6.92 8.44
N LYS A 27 -4.41 -6.06 8.18
CA LYS A 27 -4.23 -4.60 8.09
C LYS A 27 -3.63 -4.07 9.38
N SER A 28 -4.27 -4.34 10.52
CA SER A 28 -3.83 -3.88 11.84
C SER A 28 -2.39 -4.30 12.15
N GLY A 29 -2.00 -5.52 11.76
CA GLY A 29 -0.62 -6.00 11.91
C GLY A 29 0.41 -5.29 11.01
N LEU A 30 -0.02 -4.73 9.89
CA LEU A 30 0.83 -3.99 8.94
C LEU A 30 0.87 -2.49 9.22
N GLU A 31 -0.18 -1.92 9.83
CA GLU A 31 -0.31 -0.49 10.06
C GLU A 31 0.92 0.11 10.74
N HIS A 32 1.30 -0.40 11.91
CA HIS A 32 2.45 0.15 12.65
C HIS A 32 3.76 0.09 11.85
N LEU A 33 3.96 -0.96 11.05
CA LEU A 33 5.17 -1.08 10.23
C LEU A 33 5.18 -0.08 9.08
N ALA A 34 4.07 0.02 8.37
CA ALA A 34 3.93 0.92 7.24
C ALA A 34 3.93 2.38 7.69
N ASP A 35 3.34 2.69 8.84
CA ASP A 35 3.34 4.01 9.44
C ASP A 35 4.75 4.49 9.80
N ASN A 36 5.50 3.66 10.54
CA ASN A 36 6.89 3.98 10.90
C ASN A 36 7.77 4.17 9.66
N GLU A 37 7.58 3.34 8.63
CA GLU A 37 8.33 3.46 7.39
C GLU A 37 7.96 4.73 6.62
N ALA A 38 6.68 5.10 6.58
CA ALA A 38 6.22 6.32 5.95
C ALA A 38 6.79 7.57 6.64
N GLN A 39 6.78 7.60 7.98
CA GLN A 39 7.38 8.68 8.76
C GLN A 39 8.90 8.77 8.54
N THR A 40 9.60 7.64 8.62
CA THR A 40 11.06 7.57 8.38
C THR A 40 11.41 8.05 6.97
N PHE A 41 10.62 7.64 5.98
CA PHE A 41 10.86 8.00 4.59
C PHE A 41 10.58 9.49 4.32
N HIS A 42 9.52 10.04 4.92
CA HIS A 42 9.21 11.46 4.86
C HIS A 42 10.38 12.31 5.39
N GLN A 43 10.88 11.97 6.57
CA GLN A 43 12.05 12.63 7.15
C GLN A 43 13.27 12.52 6.24
N HIS A 44 13.50 11.33 5.65
CA HIS A 44 14.59 11.13 4.71
C HIS A 44 14.48 12.04 3.48
N ILE A 45 13.33 12.07 2.81
CA ILE A 45 13.11 12.94 1.64
C ILE A 45 13.40 14.39 2.01
N TYR A 46 12.80 14.89 3.08
CA TYR A 46 12.95 16.29 3.45
C TYR A 46 14.37 16.64 3.87
N SER A 47 15.12 15.71 4.48
CA SER A 47 16.54 15.91 4.75
C SER A 47 17.36 16.10 3.46
N GLN A 48 17.06 15.31 2.42
CA GLN A 48 17.75 15.38 1.12
C GLN A 48 17.35 16.61 0.29
N VAL A 49 16.08 16.97 0.31
CA VAL A 49 15.60 18.15 -0.41
C VAL A 49 16.14 19.43 0.24
N THR A 50 16.15 19.49 1.57
CA THR A 50 16.70 20.63 2.32
C THR A 50 18.20 20.80 2.06
N SER A 51 18.97 19.71 2.09
CA SER A 51 20.41 19.75 1.81
C SER A 51 20.71 20.20 0.38
N THR A 52 19.89 19.79 -0.59
CA THR A 52 20.06 20.15 -2.01
C THR A 52 19.72 21.61 -2.28
N LEU A 53 18.63 22.13 -1.69
CA LEU A 53 18.14 23.46 -2.01
C LEU A 53 18.87 24.59 -1.26
N LYS A 54 19.62 24.28 -0.19
CA LYS A 54 20.31 25.26 0.70
C LYS A 54 19.39 26.43 1.15
N SER A 55 18.08 26.24 1.06
CA SER A 55 17.06 27.27 1.21
C SER A 55 16.26 27.03 2.47
N GLN A 56 15.82 28.12 3.12
CA GLN A 56 15.06 28.08 4.37
C GLN A 56 13.61 27.63 4.17
N SER A 57 13.07 27.69 2.94
CA SER A 57 11.68 27.34 2.67
C SER A 57 11.56 26.13 1.74
N VAL A 58 11.13 24.99 2.32
CA VAL A 58 10.87 23.72 1.63
C VAL A 58 9.37 23.44 1.51
N THR A 59 8.55 24.50 1.47
CA THR A 59 7.10 24.40 1.26
C THR A 59 6.72 24.83 -0.14
N CYS A 60 5.84 24.06 -0.77
CA CYS A 60 5.16 24.46 -1.99
C CYS A 60 3.66 24.63 -1.71
N THR A 61 3.18 25.87 -1.74
CA THR A 61 1.76 26.20 -1.51
C THR A 61 0.98 26.41 -2.81
N SER A 62 1.67 26.63 -3.92
CA SER A 62 1.06 26.96 -5.21
C SER A 62 0.71 25.74 -6.06
N CYS A 63 1.39 24.61 -5.85
CA CYS A 63 1.08 23.38 -6.55
C CYS A 63 -0.09 22.68 -5.84
N ASN A 64 -1.12 22.32 -6.61
CA ASN A 64 -2.21 21.47 -6.15
C ASN A 64 -2.35 20.29 -7.11
N THR A 65 -2.74 19.13 -6.61
CA THR A 65 -2.87 17.89 -7.39
C THR A 65 -4.02 17.93 -8.38
N THR A 66 -5.05 18.74 -8.14
CA THR A 66 -6.11 19.05 -9.10
C THR A 66 -5.69 20.05 -10.19
N ASN A 67 -4.64 20.83 -9.92
CA ASN A 67 -4.08 21.83 -10.83
C ASN A 67 -2.58 21.55 -11.01
N LEU A 68 -2.24 20.36 -11.53
CA LEU A 68 -1.00 20.19 -12.30
C LEU A 68 -1.14 21.05 -13.56
N LEU A 69 -1.16 22.37 -13.39
CA LEU A 69 -0.96 23.33 -14.44
C LEU A 69 0.43 23.00 -14.96
N ARG A 70 0.45 22.27 -16.07
CA ARG A 70 1.60 21.91 -16.91
C ARG A 70 2.53 23.11 -17.23
N ASN A 71 2.12 24.32 -16.82
CA ASN A 71 2.73 25.62 -17.10
C ASN A 71 3.09 26.44 -15.84
N GLN A 72 2.71 26.06 -14.61
CA GLN A 72 3.14 26.77 -13.41
C GLN A 72 4.42 26.14 -12.84
N LYS A 73 5.54 26.86 -12.92
CA LYS A 73 6.80 26.44 -12.32
C LYS A 73 6.62 26.39 -10.80
N CYS A 74 6.84 25.21 -10.21
CA CYS A 74 6.90 25.05 -8.76
C CYS A 74 7.93 26.04 -8.18
N PRO A 75 7.56 26.87 -7.18
CA PRO A 75 8.53 27.70 -6.47
C PRO A 75 9.71 26.86 -5.99
N ASN A 76 10.93 27.28 -6.33
CA ASN A 76 12.18 26.60 -5.98
C ASN A 76 12.32 25.13 -6.44
N GLN A 77 11.49 24.66 -7.39
CA GLN A 77 11.50 23.27 -7.90
C GLN A 77 11.32 22.20 -6.81
N ILE A 78 10.66 22.53 -5.69
CA ILE A 78 10.50 21.63 -4.54
C ILE A 78 9.75 20.35 -4.94
N CYS A 79 8.65 20.49 -5.69
CA CYS A 79 7.85 19.36 -6.17
C CYS A 79 8.69 18.39 -7.00
N ASP A 80 9.54 18.91 -7.88
CA ASP A 80 10.41 18.09 -8.73
C ASP A 80 11.45 17.35 -7.90
N LYS A 81 12.04 18.01 -6.89
CA LYS A 81 13.03 17.39 -5.99
C LYS A 81 12.40 16.31 -5.12
N VAL A 82 11.25 16.58 -4.51
CA VAL A 82 10.52 15.57 -3.72
C VAL A 82 10.13 14.38 -4.61
N CYS A 83 9.62 14.65 -5.81
CA CYS A 83 9.26 13.61 -6.79
C CYS A 83 10.48 12.77 -7.20
N GLN A 84 11.65 13.39 -7.41
CA GLN A 84 12.90 12.68 -7.69
C GLN A 84 13.26 11.71 -6.54
N GLU A 85 13.14 12.14 -5.28
CA GLU A 85 13.40 11.27 -4.14
C GLU A 85 12.36 10.14 -4.02
N ILE A 86 11.07 10.42 -4.28
CA ILE A 86 10.02 9.38 -4.33
C ILE A 86 10.36 8.33 -5.41
N ILE A 87 10.73 8.78 -6.61
CA ILE A 87 11.03 7.90 -7.75
C ILE A 87 12.23 6.98 -7.46
N LYS A 88 13.22 7.43 -6.67
CA LYS A 88 14.36 6.57 -6.27
C LYS A 88 13.90 5.31 -5.57
N GLU A 89 12.96 5.44 -4.63
CA GLU A 89 12.42 4.33 -3.85
C GLU A 89 11.12 3.74 -4.42
N HIS A 90 10.63 4.23 -5.57
CA HIS A 90 9.45 3.70 -6.22
C HIS A 90 9.79 2.58 -7.22
N ARG A 91 9.17 1.40 -7.06
CA ARG A 91 9.38 0.21 -7.91
C ARG A 91 9.16 0.50 -9.39
N TYR A 92 8.12 1.26 -9.72
CA TYR A 92 7.77 1.62 -11.10
C TYR A 92 8.27 2.99 -11.56
N LYS A 93 9.13 3.66 -10.78
CA LYS A 93 9.70 4.98 -11.12
C LYS A 93 8.66 6.04 -11.50
N LYS A 94 7.56 6.11 -10.73
CA LYS A 94 6.46 7.06 -10.91
C LYS A 94 6.17 7.77 -9.59
N CYS A 95 5.65 8.99 -9.68
CA CYS A 95 5.08 9.71 -8.56
C CYS A 95 3.59 9.92 -8.86
N SER A 96 2.71 9.24 -8.11
CA SER A 96 1.26 9.37 -8.29
C SER A 96 0.76 10.65 -7.62
N TRP A 97 0.30 11.61 -8.42
CA TRP A 97 -0.18 12.90 -7.90
C TRP A 97 -1.66 12.88 -7.50
N ASN A 98 -2.48 12.03 -8.09
CA ASN A 98 -3.94 12.06 -7.93
C ASN A 98 -4.42 11.80 -6.49
N ASN A 99 -3.62 11.11 -5.68
CA ASN A 99 -3.98 10.71 -4.32
C ASN A 99 -3.46 11.66 -3.24
N THR A 100 -2.67 12.67 -3.59
CA THR A 100 -1.97 13.48 -2.59
C THR A 100 -2.37 14.95 -2.64
N SER A 101 -1.95 15.72 -1.65
CA SER A 101 -2.04 17.17 -1.57
C SER A 101 -0.64 17.74 -1.33
N VAL A 102 -0.07 18.38 -2.34
CA VAL A 102 1.29 18.95 -2.29
C VAL A 102 1.50 19.95 -1.15
N PRO A 103 0.55 20.86 -0.84
CA PRO A 103 0.71 21.77 0.29
C PRO A 103 0.90 21.06 1.64
N LEU A 104 0.41 19.83 1.75
CA LEU A 104 0.47 19.02 2.95
C LEU A 104 1.70 18.11 3.01
N TRP A 105 2.51 18.02 1.95
CA TRP A 105 3.69 17.14 1.91
C TRP A 105 4.68 17.39 3.05
N LYS A 106 4.85 18.64 3.49
CA LYS A 106 5.81 18.96 4.55
C LYS A 106 5.35 18.49 5.93
N THR A 107 4.06 18.58 6.21
CA THR A 107 3.50 18.36 7.55
C THR A 107 2.90 16.97 7.71
N HIS A 108 2.41 16.36 6.62
CA HIS A 108 1.74 15.07 6.64
C HIS A 108 2.55 14.03 5.85
N TYR A 109 3.23 13.13 6.57
CA TYR A 109 4.02 12.05 5.98
C TYR A 109 3.18 11.13 5.09
N TRP A 110 1.90 10.95 5.42
CA TRP A 110 1.01 10.07 4.67
C TRP A 110 0.73 10.57 3.26
N GLU A 111 0.77 11.89 3.04
CA GLU A 111 0.63 12.47 1.71
C GLU A 111 1.72 12.00 0.75
N ILE A 112 2.96 11.90 1.23
CA ILE A 112 4.06 11.32 0.46
C ILE A 112 3.87 9.81 0.24
N ALA A 113 3.35 9.09 1.24
CA ALA A 113 3.07 7.66 1.11
C ALA A 113 2.01 7.37 0.04
N LYS A 114 0.98 8.22 -0.07
CA LYS A 114 -0.07 8.11 -1.10
C LYS A 114 0.47 8.22 -2.53
N CYS A 115 1.64 8.82 -2.75
CA CYS A 115 2.32 8.83 -4.05
C CYS A 115 2.70 7.44 -4.57
N TYR A 116 2.73 6.43 -3.70
CA TYR A 116 2.99 5.03 -4.05
C TYR A 116 1.72 4.22 -4.27
N ILE A 117 0.54 4.78 -4.00
CA ILE A 117 -0.73 4.13 -4.26
C ILE A 117 -1.13 4.43 -5.71
N GLN A 118 -1.23 3.40 -6.55
CA GLN A 118 -1.44 3.55 -8.00
C GLN A 118 -2.89 3.78 -8.39
N THR A 119 -3.83 3.25 -7.61
CA THR A 119 -5.26 3.42 -7.82
C THR A 119 -5.71 4.74 -7.23
N ASP A 120 -6.58 5.45 -7.93
CA ASP A 120 -7.22 6.66 -7.42
C ASP A 120 -8.19 6.32 -6.26
N GLY A 121 -8.63 7.35 -5.52
CA GLY A 121 -9.63 7.19 -4.44
C GLY A 121 -9.06 7.27 -3.02
N TYR A 122 -7.81 7.72 -2.87
CA TYR A 122 -7.16 7.89 -1.57
C TYR A 122 -6.89 9.36 -1.20
N ALA A 123 -7.33 10.31 -2.03
CA ALA A 123 -7.10 11.74 -1.81
C ALA A 123 -7.64 12.24 -0.47
N ASP A 124 -8.78 11.71 -0.01
CA ASP A 124 -9.44 12.04 1.25
C ASP A 124 -8.82 11.35 2.48
N LYS A 125 -7.92 10.38 2.28
CA LYS A 125 -7.31 9.62 3.40
C LYS A 125 -6.14 10.41 3.97
N ILE A 126 -6.26 10.78 5.24
CA ILE A 126 -5.28 11.63 5.94
C ILE A 126 -4.20 10.78 6.62
N SER A 127 -4.55 9.55 7.00
CA SER A 127 -3.68 8.63 7.73
C SER A 127 -3.73 7.20 7.18
N ILE A 128 -2.81 6.37 7.66
CA ILE A 128 -2.82 4.94 7.37
C ILE A 128 -4.05 4.23 7.96
N GLN A 129 -4.56 4.71 9.11
CA GLN A 129 -5.73 4.15 9.77
C GLN A 129 -6.99 4.33 8.91
N ASP A 130 -7.09 5.47 8.21
CA ASP A 130 -8.21 5.77 7.29
C ASP A 130 -8.10 5.04 5.95
N THR A 131 -6.92 4.49 5.65
CA THR A 131 -6.63 3.80 4.40
C THR A 131 -7.06 2.33 4.51
N ASP A 132 -7.68 1.78 3.46
CA ASP A 132 -8.04 0.36 3.45
C ASP A 132 -6.82 -0.56 3.30
N PHE A 133 -7.01 -1.87 3.50
CA PHE A 133 -5.93 -2.86 3.36
C PHE A 133 -5.23 -2.78 2.00
N ASN A 134 -5.98 -2.53 0.93
CA ASN A 134 -5.42 -2.42 -0.42
C ASN A 134 -4.46 -1.24 -0.56
N GLY A 135 -4.81 -0.07 -0.01
CA GLY A 135 -3.94 1.11 -0.04
C GLY A 135 -2.64 0.87 0.75
N VAL A 136 -2.73 0.26 1.93
CA VAL A 136 -1.56 -0.10 2.75
C VAL A 136 -0.63 -1.05 2.00
N VAL A 137 -1.16 -2.14 1.46
CA VAL A 137 -0.37 -3.12 0.71
C VAL A 137 0.19 -2.51 -0.58
N SER A 138 -0.56 -1.65 -1.26
CA SER A 138 -0.10 -0.95 -2.47
C SER A 138 1.10 -0.06 -2.18
N PHE A 139 1.05 0.73 -1.10
CA PHE A 139 2.19 1.51 -0.63
C PHE A 139 3.42 0.62 -0.39
N MET A 140 3.23 -0.47 0.36
CA MET A 140 4.33 -1.38 0.71
C MET A 140 4.93 -2.12 -0.50
N LEU A 141 4.10 -2.52 -1.46
CA LEU A 141 4.56 -3.22 -2.67
C LEU A 141 5.29 -2.27 -3.62
N ASN A 142 4.91 -0.99 -3.65
CA ASN A 142 5.48 -0.03 -4.59
C ASN A 142 6.72 0.67 -4.05
N CYS A 143 6.96 0.64 -2.73
CA CYS A 143 8.14 1.21 -2.10
C CYS A 143 9.26 0.16 -1.91
N THR A 144 10.44 0.39 -2.46
CA THR A 144 11.58 -0.54 -2.43
C THR A 144 12.21 -0.67 -1.05
N ARG A 145 11.99 0.27 -0.13
CA ARG A 145 12.48 0.18 1.26
C ARG A 145 11.89 -1.02 2.02
N PHE A 146 10.73 -1.52 1.57
CA PHE A 146 10.14 -2.73 2.12
C PHE A 146 10.77 -4.03 1.61
N ASN A 147 11.63 -4.00 0.59
CA ASN A 147 12.25 -5.22 0.03
C ASN A 147 13.14 -5.95 1.05
N SER A 148 13.79 -5.22 1.97
CA SER A 148 14.60 -5.83 3.04
C SER A 148 13.74 -6.35 4.20
N LYS A 149 12.50 -5.84 4.33
CA LYS A 149 11.54 -6.19 5.39
C LYS A 149 10.62 -7.33 4.97
N PHE A 150 10.42 -7.51 3.67
CA PHE A 150 9.56 -8.53 3.08
C PHE A 150 10.27 -9.28 1.97
N SER A 151 10.45 -10.58 2.17
CA SER A 151 10.71 -11.49 1.06
C SER A 151 9.37 -11.85 0.39
N PHE A 152 8.95 -11.05 -0.59
CA PHE A 152 7.88 -11.48 -1.48
C PHE A 152 8.46 -12.49 -2.49
N PRO A 153 7.94 -13.73 -2.58
CA PRO A 153 8.20 -14.58 -3.72
C PRO A 153 7.53 -13.94 -4.93
N ILE A 154 8.26 -13.10 -5.65
CA ILE A 154 7.84 -12.60 -6.95
C ILE A 154 7.96 -13.78 -7.89
N THR A 155 6.84 -14.43 -8.22
CA THR A 155 6.82 -15.39 -9.33
C THR A 155 7.16 -14.61 -10.59
N LYS A 156 8.36 -14.82 -11.14
CA LYS A 156 8.78 -14.32 -12.46
C LYS A 156 7.96 -15.05 -13.53
N GLY A 157 6.71 -14.65 -13.71
CA GLY A 157 5.84 -15.12 -14.78
C GLY A 157 5.02 -13.95 -15.28
N LYS A 158 5.00 -13.73 -16.60
CA LYS A 158 4.04 -12.79 -17.22
C LYS A 158 2.63 -13.20 -16.75
N PRO A 159 1.82 -12.29 -16.19
CA PRO A 159 0.43 -12.61 -15.89
C PRO A 159 -0.26 -12.90 -17.22
N THR A 160 -0.61 -14.16 -17.45
CA THR A 160 -1.53 -14.52 -18.53
C THR A 160 -2.94 -14.48 -17.97
N LEU A 161 -3.91 -14.09 -18.82
CA LEU A 161 -5.32 -13.90 -18.45
C LEU A 161 -5.94 -15.10 -17.70
N ASN A 162 -5.33 -16.29 -17.83
CA ASN A 162 -5.78 -17.54 -17.22
C ASN A 162 -4.98 -17.99 -15.98
N LYS A 163 -3.95 -17.26 -15.55
CA LYS A 163 -3.16 -17.55 -14.33
C LYS A 163 -2.73 -16.25 -13.64
N PRO A 164 -3.51 -15.72 -12.68
CA PRO A 164 -3.07 -14.59 -11.89
C PRO A 164 -1.94 -15.04 -10.93
N ALA A 165 -0.95 -14.17 -10.77
CA ALA A 165 0.21 -14.39 -9.91
C ALA A 165 -0.23 -14.61 -8.44
N CYS A 166 0.22 -15.69 -7.83
CA CYS A 166 0.00 -15.96 -6.41
C CYS A 166 1.00 -15.15 -5.58
N LEU A 167 0.51 -14.19 -4.80
CA LEU A 167 1.30 -13.56 -3.73
C LEU A 167 1.28 -14.51 -2.52
N LEU A 168 2.35 -15.29 -2.36
CA LEU A 168 2.58 -16.09 -1.17
C LEU A 168 3.30 -15.22 -0.12
N TYR A 169 2.66 -14.93 1.01
CA TYR A 169 3.32 -14.19 2.09
C TYR A 169 3.95 -15.18 3.08
N LYS A 170 5.26 -15.11 3.29
CA LYS A 170 5.94 -15.76 4.41
C LYS A 170 6.35 -14.68 5.40
N VAL A 171 5.55 -14.52 6.45
CA VAL A 171 5.90 -13.63 7.56
C VAL A 171 6.97 -14.32 8.39
N ARG A 172 8.18 -13.74 8.47
CA ARG A 172 9.20 -14.16 9.45
C ARG A 172 8.94 -13.39 10.75
N THR A 173 8.14 -13.96 11.63
CA THR A 173 8.14 -13.58 13.04
C THR A 173 8.69 -14.74 13.86
N PRO A 174 9.46 -14.48 14.94
CA PRO A 174 9.74 -15.51 15.94
C PRO A 174 8.42 -15.82 16.66
N VAL A 175 7.87 -17.00 16.42
CA VAL A 175 6.68 -17.49 17.15
C VAL A 175 7.17 -18.36 18.31
N PRO A 176 6.66 -18.19 19.55
CA PRO A 176 6.92 -19.12 20.63
C PRO A 176 6.39 -20.51 20.26
N SER A 177 7.27 -21.50 20.34
CA SER A 177 6.97 -22.91 20.09
C SER A 177 5.80 -23.40 20.94
N TYR A 178 4.67 -23.71 20.31
CA TYR A 178 3.66 -24.61 20.86
C TYR A 178 3.66 -25.90 20.05
N LYS A 179 3.85 -27.00 20.78
CA LYS A 179 3.99 -28.36 20.25
C LYS A 179 2.76 -28.78 19.45
N GLY A 180 3.01 -29.31 18.26
CA GLY A 180 2.13 -30.27 17.58
C GLY A 180 0.87 -29.70 16.94
N SER A 181 0.97 -29.28 15.68
CA SER A 181 -0.19 -29.23 14.79
C SER A 181 0.26 -29.34 13.33
N VAL A 182 -0.29 -30.33 12.62
CA VAL A 182 -0.15 -30.54 11.18
C VAL A 182 -0.65 -29.28 10.46
N PHE A 183 0.21 -28.65 9.67
CA PHE A 183 -0.11 -27.42 8.94
C PHE A 183 -1.06 -27.72 7.77
N SER A 184 -2.29 -27.21 7.82
CA SER A 184 -3.13 -27.04 6.65
C SER A 184 -2.95 -25.62 6.13
N THR A 185 -2.19 -25.46 5.05
CA THR A 185 -1.90 -24.14 4.47
C THR A 185 -3.04 -23.76 3.52
N LYS A 186 -3.93 -22.84 3.94
CA LYS A 186 -4.92 -22.23 3.04
C LYS A 186 -4.33 -20.96 2.41
N TYR A 187 -4.41 -20.85 1.08
CA TYR A 187 -3.82 -19.75 0.31
C TYR A 187 -4.89 -18.72 -0.10
N LEU A 188 -4.55 -17.43 -0.01
CA LEU A 188 -5.37 -16.33 -0.53
C LEU A 188 -4.87 -15.95 -1.94
N LYS A 189 -5.80 -15.88 -2.91
CA LYS A 189 -5.50 -15.49 -4.30
C LYS A 189 -5.95 -14.04 -4.52
N TYR A 190 -5.01 -13.16 -4.82
CA TYR A 190 -5.27 -11.74 -5.07
C TYR A 190 -5.26 -11.48 -6.58
N SER A 191 -6.30 -10.82 -7.10
CA SER A 191 -6.35 -10.35 -8.49
C SER A 191 -6.12 -8.85 -8.52
N ILE A 192 -5.32 -8.38 -9.49
CA ILE A 192 -5.00 -6.97 -9.75
C ILE A 192 -6.27 -6.14 -10.09
N SER A 193 -7.41 -6.80 -10.31
CA SER A 193 -8.72 -6.20 -10.57
C SER A 193 -9.51 -5.80 -9.32
N GLY A 194 -8.91 -5.76 -8.12
CA GLY A 194 -9.60 -5.35 -6.88
C GLY A 194 -10.65 -6.34 -6.36
N VAL A 195 -10.70 -7.57 -6.90
CA VAL A 195 -11.63 -8.62 -6.45
C VAL A 195 -10.85 -9.71 -5.73
N ILE A 196 -11.06 -9.84 -4.42
CA ILE A 196 -10.54 -10.95 -3.62
C ILE A 196 -11.39 -12.19 -3.92
N ARG A 197 -10.79 -13.21 -4.55
CA ARG A 197 -11.44 -14.52 -4.73
C ARG A 197 -10.70 -15.56 -3.89
N ILE A 198 -11.39 -16.11 -2.90
CA ILE A 198 -10.87 -17.22 -2.11
C ILE A 198 -11.06 -18.50 -2.92
N HIS A 199 -9.97 -19.14 -3.30
CA HIS A 199 -10.01 -20.47 -3.92
C HIS A 199 -9.34 -21.47 -2.98
N GLU A 200 -10.03 -22.57 -2.66
CA GLU A 200 -9.40 -23.72 -2.01
C GLU A 200 -8.56 -24.48 -3.03
N CYS A 201 -7.24 -24.33 -2.99
CA CYS A 201 -6.33 -25.19 -3.73
C CYS A 201 -6.09 -26.49 -2.93
N LYS A 202 -6.55 -27.63 -3.46
CA LYS A 202 -6.04 -28.94 -3.05
C LYS A 202 -4.72 -29.19 -3.79
N MET A 203 -3.65 -29.48 -3.06
CA MET A 203 -2.41 -30.00 -3.67
C MET A 203 -2.61 -31.48 -4.03
N MET A 204 -2.30 -31.83 -5.28
CA MET A 204 -1.87 -33.16 -5.69
C MET A 204 -0.36 -33.17 -5.74
#